data_AF-A0A1U7CZE8-F1
#
_entry.id   AF-A0A1U7CZE8-F1
#
_cell.length_a   1.000
_cell.length_b   1.000
_cell.length_c   1.000
_cell.angle_alpha   90.00
_cell.angle_beta   90.00
_cell.angle_gamma   90.00
#
_symmetry.space_group_name_H-M   'P 1'
#
loop_
_entity.id
_entity.type
_entity.pdbx_description
1 polymer ?
#
loop_
_entity_poly.entity_id
_entity_poly.type
_entity_poly.pdbx_seq_one_letter_code
_entity_poly.pdbx_strand_id
1 'polypeptide(L)'
;MRQNWKRRRPDDLISAAELASFVYCPEQWRLEQALGLAPTNQAERKAGERHHDRKAVAEQIAGGSINLGRRLAAAAIALAVAGVLLLWGWR
;
A
#
# COMPACT_ATOMS: atom_id res chain seq x y z
N MET A 1 7.42 -4.48 2.61
CA MET A 1 6.61 -4.61 3.84
C MET A 1 5.40 -5.48 3.54
N ARG A 2 5.44 -6.78 3.87
CA ARG A 2 4.23 -7.59 3.94
C ARG A 2 3.49 -7.17 5.21
N GLN A 3 2.44 -6.37 5.09
CA GLN A 3 1.56 -6.12 6.21
C GLN A 3 0.73 -7.39 6.42
N ASN A 4 1.12 -8.20 7.40
CA ASN A 4 0.38 -9.34 7.87
C ASN A 4 -0.89 -8.83 8.60
N TRP A 5 -1.95 -8.58 7.84
CA TRP A 5 -3.25 -8.08 8.32
C TRP A 5 -4.05 -9.11 9.11
N LYS A 6 -3.50 -10.30 9.37
CA LYS A 6 -4.04 -11.26 10.35
C LYS A 6 -3.62 -10.94 11.80
N ARG A 7 -3.32 -9.68 12.13
CA ARG A 7 -3.43 -9.23 13.52
C ARG A 7 -4.92 -9.04 13.79
N ARG A 8 -5.42 -9.63 14.89
CA ARG A 8 -6.77 -9.37 15.41
C ARG A 8 -7.05 -7.88 15.25
N ARG A 9 -7.99 -7.52 14.38
CA ARG A 9 -8.41 -6.13 14.29
C ARG A 9 -9.06 -5.81 15.62
N PRO A 10 -8.67 -4.72 16.30
CA PRO A 10 -9.51 -4.12 17.33
C PRO A 10 -10.97 -4.13 16.88
N ASP A 11 -11.87 -4.60 17.74
CA ASP A 11 -13.30 -4.77 17.40
C ASP A 11 -13.99 -3.43 17.08
N ASP A 12 -13.30 -2.29 17.31
CA ASP A 12 -13.73 -0.93 17.03
C ASP A 12 -13.22 -0.36 15.69
N LEU A 13 -12.40 -1.09 14.93
CA LEU A 13 -11.85 -0.61 13.66
C LEU A 13 -12.70 -1.03 12.45
N ILE A 14 -13.42 -0.05 11.91
CA ILE A 14 -14.15 -0.15 10.64
C ILE A 14 -13.15 -0.25 9.47
N SER A 15 -13.38 -1.21 8.58
CA SER A 15 -12.51 -1.39 7.42
C SER A 15 -12.84 -0.45 6.27
N ALA A 16 -11.86 -0.12 5.41
CA ALA A 16 -12.14 0.68 4.21
C ALA A 16 -13.19 0.03 3.29
N ALA A 17 -13.25 -1.30 3.24
CA ALA A 17 -14.25 -2.04 2.48
C ALA A 17 -15.65 -1.91 3.09
N GLU A 18 -15.74 -1.87 4.41
CA GLU A 18 -16.99 -1.68 5.16
C GLU A 18 -17.48 -0.23 5.05
N LEU A 19 -16.58 0.74 5.14
CA LEU A 19 -16.91 2.14 4.89
C LEU A 19 -17.42 2.34 3.45
N ALA A 20 -16.75 1.71 2.48
CA ALA A 20 -17.16 1.76 1.08
C ALA A 20 -18.52 1.08 0.86
N SER A 21 -18.79 -0.07 1.48
CA SER A 21 -20.11 -0.69 1.37
C SER A 21 -21.20 0.20 1.99
N PHE A 22 -20.95 0.83 3.13
CA PHE A 22 -21.89 1.77 3.72
C PHE A 22 -22.16 2.98 2.81
N VAL A 23 -21.12 3.62 2.26
CA VAL A 23 -21.25 4.83 1.43
C VAL A 23 -21.91 4.55 0.08
N TYR A 24 -21.55 3.43 -0.57
CA TYR A 24 -22.02 3.14 -1.94
C TYR A 24 -23.25 2.24 -1.99
N CYS A 25 -23.46 1.36 -1.00
CA CYS A 25 -24.62 0.46 -0.94
C CYS A 25 -25.02 0.17 0.51
N PRO A 26 -25.73 1.11 1.18
CA PRO A 26 -26.14 0.95 2.58
C PRO A 26 -26.91 -0.34 2.86
N GLU A 27 -27.71 -0.82 1.90
CA GLU A 27 -28.46 -2.07 2.03
C GLU A 27 -27.53 -3.30 2.06
N GLN A 28 -26.48 -3.33 1.23
CA GLN A 28 -25.46 -4.39 1.30
C GLN A 28 -24.77 -4.36 2.67
N TRP A 29 -24.42 -3.18 3.17
CA TRP A 29 -23.83 -3.05 4.51
C TRP A 29 -24.77 -3.58 5.60
N ARG A 30 -26.07 -3.25 5.56
CA ARG A 30 -27.07 -3.75 6.52
C ARG A 30 -27.18 -5.28 6.47
N LEU A 31 -27.23 -5.85 5.27
CA LEU A 31 -27.32 -7.30 5.08
C LEU A 31 -26.08 -8.01 5.66
N GLU A 32 -24.88 -7.52 5.36
CA GLU A 32 -23.63 -8.13 5.84
C GLU A 32 -23.39 -7.90 7.34
N GLN A 33 -23.47 -6.64 7.82
CA GLN A 33 -23.04 -6.27 9.18
C GLN A 33 -24.15 -6.39 10.24
N ALA A 34 -25.39 -6.05 9.90
CA ALA A 34 -26.50 -6.10 10.87
C ALA A 34 -27.23 -7.44 10.87
N LEU A 35 -27.36 -8.08 9.70
CA LEU A 35 -28.08 -9.35 9.54
C LEU A 35 -27.18 -10.58 9.37
N GLY A 36 -25.86 -10.40 9.24
CA GLY A 36 -24.90 -11.49 9.10
C GLY A 36 -25.06 -12.31 7.81
N LEU A 37 -25.70 -11.75 6.78
CA LEU A 37 -25.95 -12.41 5.52
C LEU A 37 -24.73 -12.30 4.60
N ALA A 38 -24.34 -13.44 4.01
CA ALA A 38 -23.22 -13.46 3.09
C ALA A 38 -23.57 -12.73 1.77
N PRO A 39 -22.62 -11.99 1.19
CA PRO A 39 -22.80 -11.38 -0.13
C PRO A 39 -22.93 -12.46 -1.20
N THR A 40 -23.79 -12.21 -2.18
CA THR A 40 -24.07 -13.14 -3.29
C THR A 40 -23.01 -13.08 -4.39
N ASN A 41 -22.30 -11.96 -4.53
CA ASN A 41 -21.30 -11.68 -5.56
C ASN A 41 -19.86 -12.12 -5.17
N GLN A 42 -19.72 -13.29 -4.55
CA GLN A 42 -18.43 -13.79 -4.06
C GLN A 42 -17.40 -13.98 -5.18
N ALA A 43 -17.85 -14.31 -6.39
CA ALA A 43 -16.98 -14.52 -7.54
C ALA A 43 -16.32 -13.22 -7.98
N GLU A 44 -17.10 -12.14 -8.05
CA GLU A 44 -16.69 -10.78 -8.39
C GLU A 44 -15.76 -10.21 -7.33
N ARG A 45 -16.09 -10.40 -6.04
CA ARG A 45 -15.21 -10.00 -4.92
C ARG A 45 -13.84 -10.66 -5.03
N LYS A 46 -13.80 -11.98 -5.22
CA LYS A 46 -12.54 -12.72 -5.42
C LYS A 46 -11.79 -12.27 -6.67
N ALA A 47 -12.49 -11.87 -7.73
CA ALA A 47 -11.86 -11.33 -8.93
C ALA A 47 -11.21 -9.97 -8.64
N GLY A 48 -11.89 -9.10 -7.89
CA GLY A 48 -11.35 -7.83 -7.42
C GLY A 48 -10.11 -8.01 -6.54
N GLU A 49 -10.16 -8.94 -5.58
CA GLU A 49 -9.01 -9.28 -4.71
C GLU A 49 -7.78 -9.70 -5.54
N ARG A 50 -7.95 -10.61 -6.50
CA ARG A 50 -6.85 -11.03 -7.40
C ARG A 50 -6.28 -9.86 -8.20
N HIS A 51 -7.13 -8.93 -8.64
CA HIS A 51 -6.69 -7.75 -9.37
C HIS A 51 -5.86 -6.82 -8.49
N HIS A 52 -6.29 -6.57 -7.25
CA HIS A 52 -5.53 -5.79 -6.29
C HIS A 52 -4.22 -6.45 -5.90
N ASP A 53 -4.19 -7.76 -5.71
CA ASP A 53 -2.96 -8.50 -5.39
C ASP A 53 -1.92 -8.36 -6.51
N ARG A 54 -2.34 -8.42 -7.78
CA ARG A 54 -1.46 -8.19 -8.93
C ARG A 54 -0.89 -6.77 -8.94
N LYS A 55 -1.71 -5.76 -8.64
CA LYS A 55 -1.27 -4.36 -8.56
C LYS A 55 -0.31 -4.13 -7.39
N ALA A 56 -0.55 -4.77 -6.25
CA ALA A 56 0.31 -4.65 -5.07
C ALA A 56 1.75 -5.12 -5.37
N VAL A 57 1.94 -6.12 -6.22
CA VAL A 57 3.28 -6.54 -6.66
C VAL A 57 3.97 -5.44 -7.47
N ALA A 58 3.26 -4.85 -8.44
CA ALA A 58 3.80 -3.75 -9.25
C ALA A 58 4.16 -2.53 -8.39
N GLU A 59 3.31 -2.17 -7.43
CA GLU A 59 3.55 -1.08 -6.47
C GLU A 59 4.80 -1.34 -5.61
N GLN A 60 5.01 -2.59 -5.16
CA GLN A 60 6.20 -2.94 -4.38
C GLN A 60 7.48 -2.82 -5.19
N ILE A 61 7.47 -3.27 -6.45
CA ILE A 61 8.62 -3.16 -7.35
C ILE A 61 8.93 -1.68 -7.62
N ALA A 62 7.91 -0.91 -8.01
CA ALA A 62 8.06 0.52 -8.27
C ALA A 62 8.58 1.28 -7.04
N GLY A 63 8.03 1.02 -5.86
CA GLY A 63 8.50 1.60 -4.60
C GLY A 63 9.95 1.23 -4.28
N GLY A 64 10.35 -0.01 -4.57
CA GLY A 64 11.74 -0.46 -4.45
C GLY A 64 12.69 0.30 -5.38
N SER A 65 12.33 0.40 -6.67
CA SER A 65 13.11 1.13 -7.68
C SER A 65 13.26 2.61 -7.34
N ILE A 66 12.19 3.27 -6.90
CA ILE A 66 12.23 4.68 -6.47
C ILE A 66 13.17 4.87 -5.28
N ASN A 67 13.08 3.99 -4.28
CA ASN A 67 13.95 4.07 -3.10
C ASN A 67 15.42 3.83 -3.44
N LEU A 68 15.71 2.89 -4.35
CA LEU A 68 17.06 2.67 -4.84
C LEU A 68 17.58 3.91 -5.58
N GLY A 69 16.79 4.48 -6.49
CA GLY A 69 17.15 5.70 -7.21
C GLY A 69 17.45 6.87 -6.28
N ARG A 70 16.63 7.07 -5.24
CA ARG A 70 16.87 8.10 -4.20
C ARG A 70 18.20 7.90 -3.47
N ARG A 71 18.56 6.67 -3.12
CA ARG A 71 19.83 6.35 -2.46
C ARG A 71 21.03 6.62 -3.36
N LEU A 72 20.94 6.22 -4.62
CA LEU A 72 21.99 6.47 -5.62
C LEU A 72 22.18 7.97 -5.86
N ALA A 73 21.09 8.73 -5.99
CA ALA A 73 21.15 10.18 -6.12
C ALA A 73 21.81 10.84 -4.90
N ALA A 74 21.43 10.45 -3.69
CA ALA A 74 22.05 10.95 -2.46
C ALA A 74 23.54 10.63 -2.38
N ALA A 75 23.95 9.41 -2.74
CA ALA A 75 25.35 9.01 -2.79
C ALA A 75 26.16 9.82 -3.82
N ALA A 76 25.61 10.03 -5.01
CA ALA A 76 26.25 10.84 -6.05
C ALA A 76 26.46 12.29 -5.61
N ILE A 77 25.45 12.90 -4.95
CA ILE A 77 25.57 14.25 -4.39
C ILE A 77 26.66 14.29 -3.31
N ALA A 78 26.69 13.33 -2.40
CA ALA A 78 27.69 13.27 -1.34
C ALA A 78 29.12 13.15 -1.90
N LEU A 79 29.32 12.30 -2.91
CA LEU A 79 30.61 12.15 -3.60
C LEU A 79 31.03 13.43 -4.33
N ALA A 80 30.08 14.10 -5.01
CA ALA A 80 30.35 15.36 -5.68
C ALA A 80 30.79 16.45 -4.69
N VAL A 81 30.09 16.58 -3.56
CA VAL A 81 30.44 17.52 -2.48
C VAL A 81 31.82 17.20 -1.92
N ALA A 82 32.09 15.93 -1.60
CA ALA A 82 33.40 15.51 -1.10
C ALA A 82 34.52 15.81 -2.10
N GLY A 83 34.31 15.56 -3.39
CA GLY A 83 35.25 15.89 -4.46
C GLY A 83 35.57 17.38 -4.54
N VAL A 84 34.54 18.24 -4.47
CA VAL A 84 34.73 19.70 -4.47
C VAL A 84 35.54 20.14 -3.24
N LEU A 85 35.22 19.63 -2.05
CA LEU A 85 35.93 19.98 -0.82
C LEU A 85 37.39 19.55 -0.86
N LEU A 86 37.70 18.36 -1.39
CA LEU A 86 39.07 17.87 -1.55
C LEU A 86 39.87 18.73 -2.54
N LEU A 87 39.27 19.10 -3.68
CA LEU A 87 39.92 19.95 -4.69
C LEU A 87 40.15 21.38 -4.20
N TRP A 88 39.28 21.91 -3.34
CA TRP A 88 39.47 23.22 -2.72
C TRP A 88 40.46 23.20 -1.55
N GLY A 89 40.49 22.13 -0.74
CA GLY A 89 41.43 22.02 0.38
C GLY A 89 42.88 21.72 -0.02
N TRP A 90 43.12 21.35 -1.28
CA TRP A 90 44.46 21.12 -1.86
C TRP A 90 45.01 22.33 -2.64
N ARG A 91 44.27 23.43 -2.70
CA ARG A 91 44.74 24.72 -3.25
C ARG A 91 45.10 25.67 -2.13
#